data_AF-A0A2U1AKP3-F1
#
_entry.id   AF-A0A2U1AKP3-F1
#
_cell.length_a   1.000
_cell.length_b   1.000
_cell.length_c   1.000
_cell.angle_alpha   90.00
_cell.angle_beta   90.00
_cell.angle_gamma   90.00
#
_symmetry.space_group_name_H-M   'P 1'
#
loop_
_entity.id
_entity.type
_entity.pdbx_description
1 polymer ?
#
loop_
_entity_poly.entity_id
_entity_poly.type
_entity_poly.pdbx_seq_one_letter_code
_entity_poly.pdbx_strand_id
1 'polypeptide(L)'
;MSLHYEKCSAFGYEIRGALPVRANFRRAHGNEFVDSLPDPSTAYFSTDSVTQTCLIRVRCPYTDSPEVEDTLVRFAQKWAAAGAIFYRQCMGEVSFFPLGLPAHVKLLAELDSERIRQASEDEHTQYVRCRIQDELRECTDDEPPLPSTQTGANHA
;
A
#
# COMPACT_ATOMS: atom_id res chain seq x y z
N MET A 1 -13.35 25.25 4.65
CA MET A 1 -12.41 24.38 5.38
C MET A 1 -13.16 23.20 5.96
N SER A 2 -13.26 22.13 5.17
CA SER A 2 -13.97 20.86 5.44
C SER A 2 -13.01 19.79 4.89
N LEU A 3 -12.72 18.64 5.52
CA LEU A 3 -13.42 17.84 6.51
C LEU A 3 -12.39 17.15 7.42
N HIS A 4 -12.80 16.89 8.66
CA HIS A 4 -12.40 15.78 9.53
C HIS A 4 -11.37 14.79 8.93
N TYR A 5 -10.13 14.85 9.41
CA TYR A 5 -9.31 13.64 9.57
C TYR A 5 -9.35 13.22 11.04
N GLU A 6 -10.56 13.04 11.56
CA GLU A 6 -10.76 12.31 12.80
C GLU A 6 -10.48 10.82 12.53
N LYS A 7 -9.41 10.33 13.18
CA LYS A 7 -9.35 9.00 13.81
C LYS A 7 -9.51 7.78 12.87
N CYS A 8 -8.42 7.40 12.20
CA CYS A 8 -8.26 6.08 11.57
C CYS A 8 -6.79 5.64 11.75
N SER A 9 -6.39 4.56 12.42
CA SER A 9 -7.09 3.57 13.23
C SER A 9 -6.06 2.99 14.22
N ALA A 10 -6.48 2.41 15.34
CA ALA A 10 -5.61 1.81 16.36
C ALA A 10 -4.84 0.54 15.92
N PHE A 11 -4.65 0.34 14.61
CA PHE A 11 -4.04 -0.84 14.02
C PHE A 11 -2.78 -0.45 13.24
N GLY A 12 -1.62 -0.96 13.68
CA GLY A 12 -0.34 -0.77 13.01
C GLY A 12 -0.21 -1.56 11.71
N TYR A 13 -1.07 -2.56 11.50
CA TYR A 13 -1.03 -3.47 10.35
C TYR A 13 -2.43 -3.81 9.82
N GLU A 14 -2.59 -3.76 8.51
CA GLU A 14 -3.78 -4.24 7.79
C GLU A 14 -3.39 -4.97 6.50
N ILE A 15 -4.04 -6.09 6.21
CA ILE A 15 -3.94 -6.75 4.92
C ILE A 15 -5.33 -7.08 4.38
N ARG A 16 -5.58 -6.74 3.12
CA ARG A 16 -6.89 -6.91 2.49
C ARG A 16 -6.80 -7.23 1.00
N GLY A 17 -7.71 -8.06 0.53
CA GLY A 17 -7.74 -8.48 -0.86
C GLY A 17 -8.83 -9.50 -1.14
N ALA A 18 -8.84 -9.97 -2.38
CA ALA A 18 -9.81 -10.93 -2.89
C ALA A 18 -9.06 -12.14 -3.44
N LEU A 19 -9.22 -13.30 -2.79
CA LEU A 19 -8.56 -14.54 -3.19
C LEU A 19 -9.53 -15.42 -3.97
N PRO A 20 -9.24 -15.79 -5.23
CA PRO A 20 -9.95 -16.85 -5.91
C PRO A 20 -9.77 -18.17 -5.16
N VAL A 21 -10.88 -18.81 -4.78
CA VAL A 21 -10.90 -20.03 -3.97
C VAL A 21 -11.44 -21.22 -4.75
N ARG A 22 -11.11 -22.43 -4.29
CA ARG A 22 -11.57 -23.69 -4.89
C ARG A 22 -13.09 -23.81 -4.81
N ALA A 23 -13.68 -24.54 -5.76
CA ALA A 23 -15.14 -24.75 -5.85
C ALA A 23 -15.77 -25.39 -4.60
N ASN A 24 -14.98 -26.13 -3.80
CA ASN A 24 -15.43 -26.73 -2.55
C ASN A 24 -15.24 -25.83 -1.33
N PHE A 25 -14.82 -24.57 -1.50
CA PHE A 25 -14.69 -23.62 -0.40
C PHE A 25 -16.05 -23.34 0.23
N ARG A 26 -16.09 -23.31 1.56
CA ARG A 26 -17.28 -23.09 2.37
C ARG A 26 -16.98 -22.06 3.44
N ARG A 27 -18.03 -21.40 3.95
CA ARG A 27 -17.93 -20.45 5.07
C ARG A 27 -17.20 -21.03 6.28
N ALA A 28 -17.38 -22.31 6.59
CA ALA A 28 -16.70 -22.98 7.70
C ALA A 28 -15.17 -22.88 7.61
N HIS A 29 -14.59 -22.98 6.40
CA HIS A 29 -13.15 -22.86 6.20
C HIS A 29 -12.65 -21.42 6.43
N GLY A 30 -13.48 -20.42 6.15
CA GLY A 30 -13.19 -19.03 6.47
C GLY A 30 -13.26 -18.78 7.98
N ASN A 31 -14.20 -19.42 8.69
CA ASN A 31 -14.24 -19.35 10.15
C ASN A 31 -12.99 -20.00 10.77
N GLU A 32 -12.60 -21.20 10.32
CA GLU A 32 -11.35 -21.86 10.74
C GLU A 32 -10.12 -20.95 10.53
N PHE A 33 -10.10 -20.20 9.42
CA PHE A 33 -9.04 -19.22 9.18
C PHE A 33 -9.05 -18.10 10.22
N VAL A 34 -10.21 -17.50 10.50
CA VAL A 34 -10.33 -16.44 11.52
C VAL A 34 -9.89 -16.94 12.88
N ASP A 35 -10.27 -18.16 13.26
CA ASP A 35 -9.91 -18.79 14.54
C ASP A 35 -8.41 -19.14 14.64
N SER A 36 -7.70 -19.26 13.51
CA SER A 36 -6.27 -19.58 13.45
C SER A 36 -5.35 -18.35 13.48
N LEU A 37 -5.91 -17.14 13.51
CA LEU A 37 -5.13 -15.92 13.54
C LEU A 37 -4.51 -15.67 14.92
N PRO A 38 -3.32 -15.06 14.99
CA PRO A 38 -2.68 -14.74 16.26
C PRO A 38 -3.46 -13.64 16.99
N ASP A 39 -3.66 -13.79 18.29
CA ASP A 39 -4.21 -12.72 19.12
C ASP A 39 -3.25 -11.51 19.15
N PRO A 40 -3.75 -10.26 19.15
CA PRO A 40 -5.15 -9.83 19.12
C PRO A 40 -5.60 -9.42 17.69
N SER A 41 -5.31 -10.23 16.68
CA SER A 41 -5.72 -9.95 15.30
C SER A 41 -7.23 -10.06 15.14
N THR A 42 -7.81 -9.21 14.30
CA THR A 42 -9.21 -9.29 13.90
C THR A 42 -9.31 -9.51 12.41
N ALA A 43 -10.23 -10.37 11.99
CA ALA A 43 -10.44 -10.63 10.57
C ALA A 43 -11.92 -10.66 10.19
N TYR A 44 -12.16 -10.21 8.98
CA TYR A 44 -13.44 -10.25 8.31
C TYR A 44 -13.24 -10.93 6.98
N PHE A 45 -14.16 -11.83 6.63
CA PHE A 45 -14.19 -12.42 5.30
C PHE A 45 -15.61 -12.45 4.75
N SER A 46 -15.71 -12.43 3.42
CA SER A 46 -16.95 -12.62 2.68
C SER A 46 -16.67 -13.47 1.46
N THR A 47 -17.64 -14.29 1.05
CA THR A 47 -17.51 -15.16 -0.10
C THR A 47 -18.51 -14.77 -1.17
N ASP A 48 -18.03 -14.62 -2.40
CA ASP A 48 -18.86 -14.57 -3.58
C ASP A 48 -18.87 -15.94 -4.25
N SER A 49 -20.03 -16.60 -4.25
CA SER A 49 -20.21 -17.90 -4.87
C SER A 49 -20.25 -17.86 -6.39
N VAL A 50 -20.56 -16.70 -7.00
CA VAL A 50 -20.62 -16.54 -8.46
C VAL A 50 -19.20 -16.47 -9.02
N THR A 51 -18.36 -15.62 -8.45
CA THR A 51 -16.95 -15.46 -8.87
C THR A 51 -15.98 -16.42 -8.16
N GLN A 52 -16.49 -17.27 -7.26
CA GLN A 52 -15.68 -18.16 -6.41
C GLN A 52 -14.51 -17.44 -5.73
N THR A 53 -14.81 -16.29 -5.13
CA THR A 53 -13.80 -15.41 -4.53
C THR A 53 -14.08 -15.21 -3.05
N CYS A 54 -13.02 -15.25 -2.24
CA CYS A 54 -13.05 -14.92 -0.82
C CYS A 54 -12.40 -13.55 -0.61
N LEU A 55 -13.21 -12.56 -0.25
CA LEU A 55 -12.74 -11.26 0.24
C LEU A 55 -12.25 -11.44 1.66
N ILE A 56 -11.03 -11.00 1.94
CA ILE A 56 -10.40 -11.14 3.25
C ILE A 56 -9.87 -9.77 3.66
N ARG A 57 -10.07 -9.41 4.93
CA ARG A 57 -9.45 -8.28 5.60
C ARG A 57 -8.98 -8.72 6.97
N VAL A 58 -7.70 -8.57 7.25
CA VAL A 58 -7.11 -8.82 8.57
C VAL A 58 -6.51 -7.52 9.09
N ARG A 59 -6.70 -7.25 10.39
CA ARG A 59 -6.14 -6.09 11.10
C ARG A 59 -5.45 -6.55 12.36
N CYS A 60 -4.30 -5.97 12.64
CA CYS A 60 -3.49 -6.27 13.82
C CYS A 60 -2.99 -4.95 14.43
N PRO A 61 -2.94 -4.82 15.77
CA PRO A 61 -2.38 -3.62 16.41
C PRO A 61 -0.88 -3.47 16.20
N TYR A 62 -0.16 -4.57 15.94
CA TYR A 62 1.28 -4.54 15.74
C TYR A 62 1.65 -3.92 14.39
N THR A 63 2.89 -3.46 14.28
CA THR A 63 3.44 -2.72 13.14
C THR A 63 4.01 -3.64 12.07
N ASP A 64 4.26 -4.88 12.46
CA ASP A 64 4.62 -6.02 11.63
C ASP A 64 3.93 -7.26 12.22
N SER A 65 3.56 -8.22 11.39
CA SER A 65 2.81 -9.42 11.80
C SER A 65 3.09 -10.58 10.85
N PRO A 66 4.33 -11.10 10.82
CA PRO A 66 4.69 -12.23 9.96
C PRO A 66 3.81 -13.47 10.24
N GLU A 67 3.33 -13.64 11.47
CA GLU A 67 2.42 -14.74 11.83
C GLU A 67 1.06 -14.63 11.14
N VAL A 68 0.58 -13.42 10.88
CA VAL A 68 -0.65 -13.18 10.10
C VAL A 68 -0.41 -13.56 8.64
N GLU A 69 0.73 -13.16 8.08
CA GLU A 69 1.12 -13.50 6.71
C GLU A 69 1.28 -15.01 6.54
N ASP A 70 1.94 -15.68 7.48
CA ASP A 70 2.10 -17.14 7.49
C ASP A 70 0.75 -17.86 7.55
N THR A 71 -0.18 -17.39 8.39
CA THR A 71 -1.53 -17.97 8.48
C THR A 71 -2.32 -17.74 7.18
N LEU A 72 -2.17 -16.58 6.53
CA LEU A 72 -2.75 -16.34 5.20
C LEU A 72 -2.15 -17.26 4.13
N VAL A 73 -0.83 -17.46 4.15
CA VAL A 73 -0.13 -18.36 3.22
C VAL A 73 -0.62 -19.80 3.40
N ARG A 74 -0.71 -20.31 4.63
CA ARG A 74 -1.26 -21.65 4.92
C ARG A 74 -2.70 -21.78 4.45
N PHE A 75 -3.52 -20.75 4.69
CA PHE A 75 -4.89 -20.71 4.21
C PHE A 75 -4.96 -20.79 2.67
N ALA A 76 -4.16 -19.98 1.98
CA ALA A 76 -4.11 -19.93 0.53
C ALA A 76 -3.58 -21.23 -0.09
N GLN A 77 -2.58 -21.88 0.51
CA GLN A 77 -2.09 -23.18 0.04
C GLN A 77 -3.20 -24.25 0.03
N LYS A 78 -4.12 -24.19 1.01
CA LYS A 78 -5.22 -25.14 1.14
C LYS A 78 -6.39 -24.81 0.21
N TRP A 79 -6.74 -23.52 0.09
CA TRP A 79 -8.02 -23.10 -0.48
C TRP A 79 -7.93 -22.28 -1.77
N ALA A 80 -6.77 -21.74 -2.13
CA ALA A 80 -6.64 -20.93 -3.33
C ALA A 80 -6.86 -21.77 -4.59
N ALA A 81 -7.55 -21.18 -5.56
CA ALA A 81 -7.64 -21.66 -6.93
C ALA A 81 -6.64 -20.91 -7.85
N ALA A 82 -6.32 -19.66 -7.53
CA ALA A 82 -5.36 -18.86 -8.28
C ALA A 82 -4.52 -17.95 -7.36
N GLY A 83 -3.68 -17.10 -7.95
CA GLY A 83 -2.93 -16.07 -7.25
C GLY A 83 -3.69 -14.75 -7.26
N ALA A 84 -3.51 -13.94 -6.23
CA ALA A 84 -4.08 -12.61 -6.11
C ALA A 84 -3.08 -11.67 -5.42
N ILE A 85 -3.21 -10.37 -5.71
CA ILE A 85 -2.43 -9.33 -5.04
C ILE A 85 -3.29 -8.73 -3.93
N PHE A 86 -2.76 -8.76 -2.72
CA PHE A 86 -3.36 -8.14 -1.56
C PHE A 86 -2.72 -6.77 -1.31
N TYR A 87 -3.51 -5.83 -0.83
CA TYR A 87 -3.01 -4.59 -0.26
C TYR A 87 -2.59 -4.86 1.17
N ARG A 88 -1.33 -4.56 1.49
CA ARG A 88 -0.80 -4.57 2.85
C ARG A 88 -0.50 -3.13 3.25
N GLN A 89 -0.81 -2.79 4.49
CA GLN A 89 -0.49 -1.50 5.09
C GLN A 89 0.20 -1.74 6.43
N CYS A 90 1.42 -1.24 6.58
CA CYS A 90 2.22 -1.30 7.80
C CYS A 90 2.62 0.13 8.18
N MET A 91 2.24 0.59 9.38
CA MET A 91 2.60 1.93 9.89
C MET A 91 2.28 3.10 8.95
N GLY A 92 1.23 2.97 8.12
CA GLY A 92 0.86 3.99 7.13
C GLY A 92 1.49 3.77 5.75
N GLU A 93 2.50 2.93 5.63
CA GLU A 93 3.10 2.55 4.35
C GLU A 93 2.29 1.44 3.68
N VAL A 94 1.97 1.62 2.41
CA VAL A 94 1.21 0.64 1.61
C VAL A 94 2.18 -0.15 0.75
N SER A 95 2.06 -1.47 0.77
CA SER A 95 2.77 -2.40 -0.10
C SER A 95 1.82 -3.45 -0.68
N PHE A 96 2.34 -4.26 -1.60
CA PHE A 96 1.60 -5.38 -2.17
C PHE A 96 2.07 -6.70 -1.57
N PHE A 97 1.13 -7.64 -1.40
CA PHE A 97 1.39 -8.96 -0.87
C PHE A 97 0.79 -10.02 -1.81
N PRO A 98 1.61 -10.72 -2.62
CA PRO A 98 1.12 -11.77 -3.50
C PRO A 98 0.73 -13.00 -2.68
N LEU A 99 -0.49 -13.49 -2.87
CA LEU A 99 -1.05 -14.61 -2.12
C LEU A 99 -1.75 -15.60 -3.06
N GLY A 100 -1.56 -16.91 -2.84
CA GLY A 100 -2.24 -17.94 -3.62
C GLY A 100 -1.37 -19.17 -3.86
N LEU A 101 -1.59 -19.84 -5.00
CA LEU A 101 -0.79 -20.99 -5.41
C LEU A 101 0.68 -20.57 -5.63
N PRO A 102 1.67 -21.37 -5.20
CA PRO A 102 3.09 -21.00 -5.29
C PRO A 102 3.56 -20.58 -6.69
N ALA A 103 3.09 -21.27 -7.74
CA ALA A 103 3.43 -20.93 -9.12
C ALA A 103 2.91 -19.53 -9.52
N HIS A 104 1.72 -19.15 -9.06
CA HIS A 104 1.17 -17.83 -9.33
C HIS A 104 1.82 -16.74 -8.48
N VAL A 105 2.10 -17.02 -7.21
CA VAL A 105 2.82 -16.08 -6.32
C VAL A 105 4.19 -15.73 -6.92
N LYS A 106 4.91 -16.72 -7.45
CA LYS A 106 6.18 -16.48 -8.15
C LYS A 106 6.02 -15.52 -9.32
N LEU A 107 5.04 -15.76 -10.21
CA LEU A 107 4.77 -14.88 -11.36
C LEU A 107 4.36 -13.47 -10.93
N LEU A 108 3.53 -13.35 -9.89
CA LEU A 108 3.12 -12.05 -9.36
C LEU A 108 4.30 -11.27 -8.76
N ALA A 109 5.23 -11.95 -8.08
CA ALA A 109 6.44 -11.33 -7.54
C ALA A 109 7.39 -10.85 -8.65
N GLU A 110 7.52 -11.62 -9.73
CA GLU A 110 8.29 -11.21 -10.92
C GLU A 110 7.68 -9.96 -11.58
N LEU A 111 6.36 -9.90 -11.69
CA LEU A 111 5.65 -8.73 -12.23
C LEU A 111 5.81 -7.47 -11.36
N ASP A 112 5.76 -7.62 -10.03
CA ASP A 112 5.96 -6.48 -9.13
C ASP A 112 7.39 -5.95 -9.20
N SER A 113 8.38 -6.84 -9.27
CA SER A 113 9.79 -6.48 -9.45
C SER A 113 10.01 -5.73 -10.78
N GLU A 114 9.38 -6.19 -11.86
CA GLU A 114 9.47 -5.53 -13.16
C GLU A 114 8.81 -4.15 -13.16
N ARG A 115 7.66 -4.01 -12.49
CA ARG A 115 6.99 -2.71 -12.34
C ARG A 115 7.84 -1.73 -11.53
N ILE A 116 8.49 -2.18 -10.46
CA ILE A 116 9.42 -1.35 -9.67
C ILE A 116 10.60 -0.91 -10.55
N ARG A 117 11.15 -1.82 -11.36
CA ARG A 117 12.23 -1.50 -12.31
C ARG A 117 11.80 -0.45 -13.32
N GLN A 118 10.63 -0.61 -13.94
CA GLN A 118 10.10 0.36 -14.90
C GLN A 118 9.79 1.72 -14.26
N ALA A 119 9.27 1.76 -13.02
CA ALA A 119 9.07 3.01 -12.29
C ALA A 119 10.39 3.72 -11.94
N SER A 120 11.49 2.98 -11.79
CA SER A 120 12.83 3.55 -11.61
C SER A 120 13.46 4.04 -12.92
N GLU A 121 13.09 3.41 -14.04
CA GLU A 121 13.59 3.70 -15.40
C GLU A 121 12.70 4.69 -16.17
N ASP A 122 11.61 5.18 -15.59
CA ASP A 122 10.69 6.10 -16.28
C ASP A 122 11.32 7.50 -16.41
N GLU A 123 12.23 7.63 -17.38
CA GLU A 123 12.89 8.85 -17.82
C GLU A 123 11.86 9.95 -18.10
N HIS A 124 10.63 9.59 -18.50
CA HIS A 124 9.56 10.55 -18.72
C HIS A 124 9.09 11.20 -17.41
N THR A 125 8.90 10.41 -16.35
CA THR A 125 8.56 10.92 -15.02
C THR A 125 9.70 11.76 -14.43
N GLN A 126 10.96 11.36 -14.67
CA GLN A 126 12.12 12.17 -14.28
C GLN A 126 12.20 13.49 -15.07
N TYR A 127 12.00 13.44 -16.39
CA TYR A 127 11.99 14.60 -17.28
C TYR A 127 10.91 15.62 -16.89
N VAL A 128 9.68 15.16 -16.66
CA VAL A 128 8.57 16.03 -16.24
C VAL A 128 8.85 16.65 -14.88
N ARG A 129 9.41 15.88 -13.93
CA ARG A 129 9.79 16.41 -12.61
C ARG A 129 10.89 17.48 -12.72
N CYS A 130 11.93 17.25 -13.52
CA CYS A 130 12.99 18.24 -13.74
C CYS A 130 12.44 19.52 -14.36
N ARG A 131 11.61 19.41 -15.42
CA ARG A 131 10.99 20.59 -16.04
C ARG A 131 10.16 21.40 -15.05
N ILE A 132 9.33 20.74 -14.24
CA ILE A 132 8.51 21.42 -13.22
C ILE A 132 9.40 22.12 -12.19
N GLN A 133 10.52 21.51 -11.79
CA GLN A 133 11.46 22.12 -10.85
C GLN A 133 12.19 23.33 -11.45
N ASP A 134 12.58 23.27 -12.72
CA ASP A 134 13.22 24.38 -13.42
C ASP A 134 12.26 25.57 -13.58
N GLU A 135 11.00 25.31 -14.00
CA GLU A 135 9.95 26.33 -14.11
C GLU A 135 9.63 26.98 -12.75
N LEU A 136 9.65 26.22 -11.66
CA LEU A 136 9.46 26.76 -10.30
C LEU A 136 10.67 27.57 -9.81
N ARG A 137 11.88 27.29 -10.33
CA ARG A 137 13.11 28.01 -9.99
C ARG A 137 13.19 29.36 -10.70
N GLU A 138 12.71 29.43 -11.94
CA GLU A 138 12.63 30.68 -12.72
C GLU A 138 11.63 31.69 -12.12
N CYS A 139 10.67 31.25 -11.31
CA CYS A 139 9.70 32.14 -10.67
C CYS A 139 10.20 32.88 -9.40
N THR A 140 11.38 32.56 -8.89
CA THR A 140 11.93 33.17 -7.66
C THR A 140 12.89 34.35 -7.88
N ASP A 141 13.25 34.66 -9.13
CA ASP A 141 14.25 35.69 -9.43
C ASP A 141 13.67 37.10 -9.70
N ASP A 142 12.35 37.28 -9.58
CA ASP A 142 11.65 38.57 -9.76
C ASP A 142 11.25 39.24 -8.42
N GLU A 143 12.11 39.21 -7.39
CA GLU A 143 11.97 40.15 -6.26
C GLU A 143 12.67 41.48 -6.65
N PRO A 144 11.94 42.59 -6.81
CA PRO A 144 12.55 43.85 -7.22
C PRO A 144 13.48 44.37 -6.11
N PRO A 145 14.65 44.94 -6.46
CA PRO A 145 15.60 45.39 -5.45
C PRO A 145 15.01 46.52 -4.61
N LEU A 146 15.07 46.36 -3.29
CA LEU A 146 14.70 47.42 -2.33
C LEU A 146 15.53 48.69 -2.58
N PRO A 147 14.93 49.89 -2.49
CA PRO A 147 15.64 51.13 -2.78
C PRO A 147 16.70 51.41 -1.71
N SER A 148 17.93 51.64 -2.17
CA SER A 148 19.09 51.96 -1.35
C SER A 148 18.89 53.31 -0.64
N THR A 149 18.85 53.28 0.68
CA THR A 149 18.87 54.50 1.52
C THR A 149 20.20 55.23 1.34
N GLN A 150 20.20 56.34 0.59
CA GLN A 150 21.28 57.32 0.66
C GLN A 150 21.17 58.06 2.01
N THR A 151 22.01 57.69 2.96
CA THR A 151 22.29 58.55 4.13
C THR A 151 23.57 59.30 3.85
N GLY A 152 23.43 60.52 3.34
CA GLY A 152 24.52 61.50 3.33
C GLY A 152 24.84 61.90 4.76
N ALA A 153 26.05 61.59 5.22
CA ALA A 153 26.65 62.25 6.38
C ALA A 153 27.54 63.37 5.86
N ASN A 154 27.06 64.61 6.04
CA ASN A 154 27.84 65.82 5.80
C ASN A 154 29.00 65.93 6.81
N HIS A 155 30.08 66.50 6.28
CA HIS A 155 31.31 66.93 6.91
C HIS A 155 31.15 67.75 8.20
N ALA A 156 32.18 67.65 9.06
CA ALA A 156 32.67 68.79 9.83
C ALA A 156 33.55 69.69 8.94
#